data_AF-A0A6L4Z525-F1
#
_entry.id   AF-A0A6L4Z525-F1
#
_cell.length_a   1.000
_cell.length_b   1.000
_cell.length_c   1.000
_cell.angle_alpha   90.00
_cell.angle_beta   90.00
_cell.angle_gamma   90.00
#
_symmetry.space_group_name_H-M   'P 1'
#
loop_
_entity.id
_entity.type
_entity.pdbx_description
1 polymer ?
#
loop_
_entity_poly.entity_id
_entity_poly.type
_entity_poly.pdbx_seq_one_letter_code
_entity_poly.pdbx_strand_id
1 'polypeptide(L)'
;MKTKIVLLLTIVSFTATYAQTPDFSDTHIVNGFERKITGEDFSYHSSIPPAKECLLIRATDGNSTMEWETSPAPEKFEQEFVTFVWLAGIGSSPGRARFDLQVNGEDKFSFWADGSNNWELDAADGSSLSFQKDMIDQHGDRFGFMYLKIPAQKVTKGKPLKIKVTGGKFDKTSWYMTFKFPLETRLSLKSLPAISEINGQKKQLGVIGVLHFGNPSPAKIYIGKQLVKKTELQFGYNYLRVDLPEVEQDKTVSYRLETAGFTEKGEITIKPVRNWRVNFVQHTHTDIGYTRPQTEILAEHLRYIDYALDYCDITDNYPEDSKFRWTCEAAWAVDEYLKSRPAEQVERFKKRVKEGRIELTGMYFNFNELPDEQILAASLQPIKRF
;
A
#
# COMPACT_ATOMS: atom_id res chain seq x y z
N MET A 1 23.52 45.39 39.04
CA MET A 1 24.03 44.21 38.30
C MET A 1 22.88 43.58 37.54
N LYS A 2 22.86 43.71 36.21
CA LYS A 2 21.86 43.08 35.33
C LYS A 2 22.50 41.86 34.69
N THR A 3 22.12 40.68 35.12
CA THR A 3 22.64 39.40 34.62
C THR A 3 22.02 39.11 33.26
N LYS A 4 22.82 39.12 32.20
CA LYS A 4 22.41 38.68 30.86
C LYS A 4 22.41 37.15 30.84
N ILE A 5 21.25 36.54 30.63
CA ILE A 5 21.14 35.11 30.33
C ILE A 5 21.40 34.96 28.83
N VAL A 6 22.50 34.32 28.48
CA VAL A 6 22.82 33.92 27.10
C VAL A 6 22.11 32.59 26.86
N LEU A 7 21.10 32.61 25.98
CA LEU A 7 20.40 31.42 25.52
C LEU A 7 21.26 30.76 24.42
N LEU A 8 21.92 29.65 24.76
CA LEU A 8 22.68 28.86 23.80
C LEU A 8 21.68 27.99 23.00
N LEU A 9 21.40 28.37 21.75
CA LEU A 9 20.64 27.52 20.83
C LEU A 9 21.54 26.38 20.34
N THR A 10 21.38 25.20 20.91
CA THR A 10 21.94 23.96 20.37
C THR A 10 21.11 23.54 19.16
N ILE A 11 21.66 23.76 17.96
CA ILE A 11 21.14 23.17 16.72
C ILE A 11 21.46 21.67 16.80
N VAL A 12 20.47 20.87 17.18
CA VAL A 12 20.54 19.41 17.02
C VAL A 12 20.29 19.12 15.55
N SER A 13 21.38 18.90 14.81
CA SER A 13 21.31 18.31 13.48
C SER A 13 20.73 16.91 13.61
N PHE A 14 19.45 16.74 13.26
CA PHE A 14 18.88 15.42 13.01
C PHE A 14 19.55 14.86 11.75
N THR A 15 20.60 14.07 11.94
CA THR A 15 21.00 13.10 10.93
C THR A 15 19.89 12.04 10.90
N ALA A 16 18.97 12.18 9.95
CA ALA A 16 18.12 11.06 9.57
C ALA A 16 19.07 9.93 9.15
N THR A 17 19.20 8.90 9.99
CA THR A 17 19.84 7.64 9.61
C THR A 17 18.96 7.01 8.54
N TYR A 18 19.20 7.39 7.29
CA TYR A 18 18.76 6.58 6.16
C TYR A 18 19.27 5.17 6.44
N ALA A 19 18.35 4.19 6.46
CA ALA A 19 18.74 2.79 6.52
C ALA A 19 19.82 2.58 5.46
N GLN A 20 21.02 2.13 5.87
CA GLN A 20 22.14 1.95 4.95
C GLN A 20 21.67 1.05 3.82
N THR A 21 21.70 1.54 2.58
CA THR A 21 21.50 0.68 1.43
C THR A 21 22.54 -0.42 1.49
N PRO A 22 22.17 -1.70 1.27
CA PRO A 22 23.15 -2.78 1.27
C PRO A 22 24.28 -2.48 0.28
N ASP A 23 25.51 -2.59 0.75
CA ASP A 23 26.70 -2.49 -0.10
C ASP A 23 27.16 -3.91 -0.45
N PHE A 24 27.12 -4.22 -1.74
CA PHE A 24 27.54 -5.51 -2.28
C PHE A 24 28.85 -5.41 -3.07
N SER A 25 29.64 -4.35 -2.88
CA SER A 25 30.90 -4.15 -3.61
C SER A 25 31.94 -5.26 -3.35
N ASP A 26 31.94 -5.84 -2.15
CA ASP A 26 32.88 -6.88 -1.72
C ASP A 26 32.35 -8.31 -1.81
N THR A 27 31.16 -8.50 -2.39
CA THR A 27 30.47 -9.80 -2.41
C THR A 27 29.71 -10.07 -3.69
N HIS A 28 29.69 -11.33 -4.11
CA HIS A 28 28.75 -11.79 -5.13
C HIS A 28 27.39 -12.11 -4.50
N ILE A 29 26.33 -11.45 -4.94
CA ILE A 29 24.98 -11.73 -4.44
C ILE A 29 24.32 -12.89 -5.17
N VAL A 30 23.62 -13.74 -4.43
CA VAL A 30 22.92 -14.93 -4.92
C VAL A 30 21.51 -14.94 -4.36
N ASN A 31 20.53 -15.34 -5.17
CA ASN A 31 19.17 -15.55 -4.69
C ASN A 31 19.15 -16.64 -3.61
N GLY A 32 18.63 -16.28 -2.44
CA GLY A 32 18.62 -17.10 -1.24
C GLY A 32 17.42 -18.03 -1.12
N PHE A 33 16.44 -17.95 -2.02
CA PHE A 33 15.31 -18.89 -2.09
C PHE A 33 15.05 -19.35 -3.52
N GLU A 34 15.41 -20.59 -3.84
CA GLU A 34 15.16 -21.22 -5.14
C GLU A 34 14.06 -22.27 -5.05
N ARG A 35 14.19 -23.20 -4.09
CA ARG A 35 13.33 -24.38 -4.03
C ARG A 35 13.02 -24.80 -2.60
N LYS A 36 11.74 -24.93 -2.27
CA LYS A 36 11.28 -25.54 -1.01
C LYS A 36 11.71 -27.01 -0.94
N ILE A 37 12.20 -27.44 0.23
CA ILE A 37 12.38 -28.85 0.58
C ILE A 37 11.27 -29.30 1.56
N THR A 38 11.12 -28.62 2.70
CA THR A 38 10.09 -28.90 3.72
C THR A 38 9.58 -27.62 4.40
N GLY A 39 8.47 -27.71 5.14
CA GLY A 39 7.88 -26.60 5.90
C GLY A 39 6.41 -26.37 5.56
N GLU A 40 5.70 -25.66 6.43
CA GLU A 40 4.29 -25.31 6.26
C GLU A 40 4.13 -24.22 5.20
N ASP A 41 3.28 -24.45 4.19
CA ASP A 41 2.94 -23.41 3.20
C ASP A 41 1.94 -22.42 3.80
N PHE A 42 2.18 -21.14 3.55
CA PHE A 42 1.31 -20.05 3.96
C PHE A 42 1.23 -18.98 2.86
N SER A 43 0.30 -18.04 3.02
CA SER A 43 0.17 -16.90 2.11
C SER A 43 0.00 -15.62 2.93
N TYR A 44 0.90 -14.66 2.73
CA TYR A 44 0.84 -13.36 3.40
C TYR A 44 1.43 -12.28 2.50
N HIS A 45 1.12 -11.01 2.76
CA HIS A 45 1.69 -9.91 1.97
C HIS A 45 3.14 -9.63 2.40
N SER A 46 3.91 -8.99 1.52
CA SER A 46 5.28 -8.55 1.80
C SER A 46 5.52 -7.16 1.22
N SER A 47 6.74 -6.65 1.39
CA SER A 47 7.22 -5.43 0.74
C SER A 47 7.35 -5.54 -0.78
N ILE A 48 7.36 -6.76 -1.32
CA ILE A 48 7.36 -7.04 -2.76
C ILE A 48 5.93 -7.50 -3.13
N PRO A 49 5.10 -6.65 -3.78
CA PRO A 49 3.70 -6.95 -4.05
C PRO A 49 3.38 -8.32 -4.70
N PRO A 50 4.20 -8.84 -5.65
CA PRO A 50 3.96 -10.19 -6.19
C PRO A 50 4.40 -11.33 -5.26
N ALA A 51 5.23 -11.09 -4.24
CA ALA A 51 5.70 -12.12 -3.32
C ALA A 51 4.67 -12.34 -2.19
N LYS A 52 3.80 -13.34 -2.39
CA LYS A 52 2.73 -13.68 -1.43
C LYS A 52 2.82 -15.07 -0.84
N GLU A 53 3.38 -16.03 -1.58
CA GLU A 53 3.57 -17.38 -1.08
C GLU A 53 4.78 -17.44 -0.16
N CYS A 54 4.65 -18.05 1.02
CA CYS A 54 5.73 -18.17 1.99
C CYS A 54 5.69 -19.51 2.74
N LEU A 55 6.78 -19.78 3.45
CA LEU A 55 6.85 -20.79 4.49
C LEU A 55 6.70 -20.10 5.85
N LEU A 56 6.06 -20.77 6.81
CA LEU A 56 5.84 -20.26 8.15
C LEU A 56 6.34 -21.26 9.20
N ILE A 57 7.07 -20.78 10.20
CA ILE A 57 7.38 -21.52 11.42
C ILE A 57 7.10 -20.67 12.66
N ARG A 58 6.93 -21.35 13.79
CA ARG A 58 6.67 -20.72 15.10
C ARG A 58 7.60 -21.25 16.18
N ALA A 59 7.88 -20.40 17.16
CA ALA A 59 8.69 -20.77 18.32
C ALA A 59 7.83 -21.37 19.45
N THR A 60 7.08 -22.41 19.12
CA THR A 60 6.19 -23.11 20.06
C THR A 60 6.98 -24.14 20.89
N ASP A 61 7.06 -25.37 20.40
CA ASP A 61 7.54 -26.54 21.15
C ASP A 61 8.98 -26.94 20.81
N GLY A 62 9.63 -26.24 19.87
CA GLY A 62 10.97 -26.57 19.38
C GLY A 62 11.00 -27.42 18.10
N ASN A 63 9.84 -27.85 17.57
CA ASN A 63 9.77 -28.81 16.46
C ASN A 63 9.34 -28.18 15.12
N SER A 64 8.92 -26.92 15.12
CA SER A 64 8.50 -26.23 13.90
C SER A 64 9.71 -25.89 13.04
N THR A 65 9.81 -26.50 11.86
CA THR A 65 10.95 -26.34 10.94
C THR A 65 10.53 -26.05 9.52
N MET A 66 11.36 -25.33 8.79
CA MET A 66 11.30 -25.18 7.34
C MET A 66 12.68 -25.39 6.73
N GLU A 67 12.73 -25.88 5.49
CA GLU A 67 13.96 -26.15 4.79
C GLU A 67 13.81 -25.84 3.30
N TRP A 68 14.82 -25.21 2.71
CA TRP A 68 14.85 -24.84 1.30
C TRP A 68 16.27 -24.80 0.75
N GLU A 69 16.38 -24.71 -0.56
CA GLU A 69 17.63 -24.49 -1.28
C GLU A 69 17.70 -23.07 -1.81
N THR A 70 18.90 -22.49 -1.75
CA THR A 70 19.26 -21.26 -2.46
C THR A 70 19.45 -21.53 -3.95
N SER A 71 19.65 -20.50 -4.76
CA SER A 71 20.25 -20.70 -6.09
C SER A 71 21.69 -21.21 -5.93
N PRO A 72 22.26 -21.90 -6.94
CA PRO A 72 23.63 -22.37 -6.88
C PRO A 72 24.64 -21.25 -6.67
N ALA A 73 25.67 -21.52 -5.88
CA ALA A 73 26.80 -20.62 -5.77
C ALA A 73 27.51 -20.44 -7.12
N PRO A 74 28.11 -19.27 -7.40
CA PRO A 74 28.88 -19.03 -8.61
C PRO A 74 29.96 -20.09 -8.87
N GLU A 75 30.15 -20.42 -10.14
CA GLU A 75 31.27 -21.27 -10.59
C GLU A 75 32.63 -20.56 -10.44
N LYS A 76 32.61 -19.23 -10.48
CA LYS A 76 33.78 -18.36 -10.36
C LYS A 76 33.51 -17.29 -9.31
N PHE A 77 34.47 -17.09 -8.42
CA PHE A 77 34.42 -16.04 -7.41
C PHE A 77 35.47 -14.99 -7.78
N GLU A 78 35.03 -13.75 -8.02
CA GLU A 78 35.93 -12.60 -8.13
C GLU A 78 36.01 -11.84 -6.79
N GLN A 79 34.95 -11.95 -6.00
CA GLN A 79 34.80 -11.33 -4.69
C GLN A 79 35.20 -12.27 -3.55
N GLU A 80 35.54 -11.69 -2.39
CA GLU A 80 35.96 -12.44 -1.20
C GLU A 80 34.79 -13.22 -0.55
N PHE A 81 33.56 -12.75 -0.76
CA PHE A 81 32.36 -13.30 -0.14
C PHE A 81 31.28 -13.63 -1.18
N VAL A 82 30.42 -14.58 -0.82
CA VAL A 82 29.14 -14.83 -1.49
C VAL A 82 28.02 -14.55 -0.50
N THR A 83 27.05 -13.72 -0.89
CA THR A 83 25.93 -13.34 -0.04
C THR A 83 24.63 -13.87 -0.60
N PHE A 84 23.99 -14.79 0.12
CA PHE A 84 22.69 -15.34 -0.22
C PHE A 84 21.60 -14.47 0.40
N VAL A 85 20.68 -13.96 -0.43
CA VAL A 85 19.70 -12.97 0.00
C VAL A 85 18.29 -13.45 -0.27
N TRP A 86 17.42 -13.40 0.73
CA TRP A 86 16.01 -13.80 0.58
C TRP A 86 15.07 -12.90 1.36
N LEU A 87 13.82 -12.86 0.93
CA LEU A 87 12.76 -12.09 1.57
C LEU A 87 12.21 -12.86 2.78
N ALA A 88 12.01 -12.15 3.89
CA ALA A 88 11.54 -12.71 5.15
C ALA A 88 10.57 -11.77 5.89
N GLY A 89 9.79 -12.38 6.78
CA GLY A 89 8.97 -11.69 7.78
C GLY A 89 9.30 -12.22 9.17
N ILE A 90 9.34 -11.34 10.17
CA ILE A 90 9.64 -11.67 11.56
C ILE A 90 8.60 -11.01 12.45
N GLY A 91 7.83 -11.84 13.17
CA GLY A 91 6.82 -11.37 14.10
C GLY A 91 7.14 -11.74 15.54
N SER A 92 7.14 -10.73 16.41
CA SER A 92 7.52 -10.87 17.82
C SER A 92 6.31 -10.94 18.77
N SER A 93 5.08 -11.00 18.26
CA SER A 93 3.87 -11.18 19.07
C SER A 93 3.59 -12.68 19.31
N PRO A 94 3.36 -13.14 20.56
CA PRO A 94 3.12 -12.38 21.79
C PRO A 94 4.38 -12.05 22.62
N GLY A 95 5.58 -12.44 22.17
CA GLY A 95 6.81 -11.98 22.81
C GLY A 95 8.09 -12.47 22.15
N ARG A 96 9.23 -12.06 22.69
CA ARG A 96 10.54 -12.44 22.14
C ARG A 96 10.76 -13.95 22.11
N ALA A 97 11.23 -14.47 20.97
CA ALA A 97 11.57 -15.89 20.77
C ALA A 97 12.78 -16.05 19.84
N ARG A 98 13.49 -17.18 19.94
CA ARG A 98 14.69 -17.50 19.15
C ARG A 98 14.40 -18.49 18.03
N PHE A 99 15.10 -18.31 16.92
CA PHE A 99 15.12 -19.20 15.77
C PHE A 99 16.58 -19.59 15.47
N ASP A 100 16.78 -20.84 15.13
CA ASP A 100 18.10 -21.41 14.84
C ASP A 100 18.21 -21.74 13.35
N LEU A 101 19.25 -21.22 12.70
CA LEU A 101 19.53 -21.39 11.28
C LEU A 101 20.71 -22.35 11.11
N GLN A 102 20.46 -23.39 10.30
CA GLN A 102 21.44 -24.35 9.84
C GLN A 102 21.79 -24.11 8.37
N VAL A 103 23.07 -24.28 8.03
CA VAL A 103 23.57 -24.24 6.66
C VAL A 103 24.17 -25.60 6.34
N ASN A 104 23.66 -26.28 5.32
CA ASN A 104 24.06 -27.63 4.92
C ASN A 104 24.02 -28.67 6.06
N GLY A 105 23.09 -28.49 7.00
CA GLY A 105 22.91 -29.37 8.16
C GLY A 105 23.76 -29.02 9.39
N GLU A 106 24.62 -28.00 9.31
CA GLU A 106 25.41 -27.52 10.45
C GLU A 106 24.75 -26.31 11.11
N ASP A 107 24.65 -26.31 12.44
CA ASP A 107 24.18 -25.14 13.21
C ASP A 107 25.12 -23.96 12.99
N LYS A 108 24.56 -22.83 12.51
CA LYS A 108 25.37 -21.67 12.10
C LYS A 108 25.04 -20.40 12.86
N PHE A 109 23.76 -20.06 12.96
CA PHE A 109 23.33 -18.79 13.57
C PHE A 109 22.06 -18.98 14.40
N SER A 110 21.87 -18.08 15.35
CA SER A 110 20.65 -17.98 16.15
C SER A 110 20.21 -16.53 16.23
N PHE A 111 19.01 -16.25 15.76
CA PHE A 111 18.45 -14.90 15.72
C PHE A 111 17.16 -14.81 16.52
N TRP A 112 16.75 -13.58 16.86
CA TRP A 112 15.60 -13.33 17.70
C TRP A 112 14.50 -12.59 16.96
N ALA A 113 13.26 -13.05 17.12
CA ALA A 113 12.09 -12.22 16.85
C ALA A 113 11.85 -11.30 18.05
N ASP A 114 12.51 -10.15 18.08
CA ASP A 114 12.45 -9.19 19.19
C ASP A 114 11.96 -7.78 18.79
N GLY A 115 11.52 -7.62 17.55
CA GLY A 115 11.03 -6.35 17.02
C GLY A 115 12.13 -5.40 16.56
N SER A 116 13.40 -5.83 16.52
CA SER A 116 14.48 -5.04 15.94
C SER A 116 14.26 -4.80 14.44
N ASN A 117 14.51 -3.57 13.99
CA ASN A 117 14.40 -3.24 12.57
C ASN A 117 15.55 -3.83 11.76
N ASN A 118 16.76 -3.86 12.32
CA ASN A 118 17.93 -4.42 11.67
C ASN A 118 18.83 -5.08 12.71
N TRP A 119 19.56 -6.12 12.33
CA TRP A 119 20.56 -6.78 13.17
C TRP A 119 21.57 -7.54 12.30
N GLU A 120 22.75 -7.81 12.84
CA GLU A 120 23.80 -8.63 12.23
C GLU A 120 24.44 -9.52 13.30
N LEU A 121 24.83 -10.73 12.87
CA LEU A 121 25.43 -11.77 13.68
C LEU A 121 26.66 -12.30 12.96
N ASP A 122 27.83 -12.22 13.58
CA ASP A 122 29.07 -12.74 13.04
C ASP A 122 29.40 -14.13 13.59
N ALA A 123 29.93 -14.98 12.72
CA ALA A 123 30.53 -16.25 13.11
C ALA A 123 32.06 -16.12 13.14
N ALA A 124 32.71 -16.88 14.01
CA ALA A 124 34.19 -16.93 14.12
C ALA A 124 34.88 -17.34 12.82
N ASP A 125 34.12 -17.91 11.90
CA ASP A 125 34.57 -18.44 10.64
C ASP A 125 34.49 -17.39 9.50
N GLY A 126 34.12 -16.14 9.82
CA GLY A 126 34.02 -15.01 8.89
C GLY A 126 32.70 -14.93 8.13
N SER A 127 31.76 -15.85 8.37
CA SER A 127 30.40 -15.73 7.86
C SER A 127 29.58 -14.76 8.72
N SER A 128 28.60 -14.08 8.15
CA SER A 128 27.60 -13.31 8.91
C SER A 128 26.17 -13.59 8.44
N LEU A 129 25.22 -13.43 9.35
CA LEU A 129 23.79 -13.40 9.07
C LEU A 129 23.23 -12.06 9.53
N SER A 130 22.55 -11.35 8.64
CA SER A 130 21.89 -10.09 8.98
C SER A 130 20.46 -10.03 8.46
N PHE A 131 19.67 -9.14 9.05
CA PHE A 131 18.34 -8.79 8.61
C PHE A 131 18.22 -7.28 8.49
N GLN A 132 17.59 -6.83 7.40
CA GLN A 132 17.27 -5.43 7.20
C GLN A 132 15.80 -5.27 6.84
N LYS A 133 15.06 -4.56 7.70
CA LYS A 133 13.64 -4.27 7.49
C LYS A 133 13.43 -3.25 6.38
N ASP A 134 12.54 -3.55 5.45
CA ASP A 134 12.03 -2.61 4.44
C ASP A 134 10.56 -2.19 4.69
N MET A 135 9.76 -3.01 5.40
CA MET A 135 8.35 -2.76 5.68
C MET A 135 7.98 -3.13 7.14
N ILE A 136 7.02 -2.40 7.72
CA ILE A 136 6.30 -2.79 8.93
C ILE A 136 4.83 -2.96 8.54
N ASP A 137 4.23 -4.10 8.88
CA ASP A 137 2.81 -4.32 8.59
C ASP A 137 1.88 -3.65 9.61
N GLN A 138 0.58 -3.79 9.41
CA GLN A 138 -0.44 -3.21 10.29
C GLN A 138 -0.42 -3.77 11.74
N HIS A 139 0.23 -4.91 11.96
CA HIS A 139 0.38 -5.54 13.28
C HIS A 139 1.71 -5.20 13.95
N GLY A 140 2.56 -4.43 13.27
CA GLY A 140 3.89 -4.08 13.74
C GLY A 140 4.95 -5.13 13.41
N ASP A 141 4.65 -6.15 12.59
CA ASP A 141 5.63 -7.17 12.24
C ASP A 141 6.59 -6.67 11.16
N ARG A 142 7.86 -7.11 11.22
CA ARG A 142 8.92 -6.59 10.35
C ARG A 142 9.06 -7.49 9.14
N PHE A 143 9.05 -6.89 7.95
CA PHE A 143 9.36 -7.55 6.70
C PHE A 143 10.61 -6.91 6.10
N GLY A 144 11.39 -7.71 5.38
CA GLY A 144 12.66 -7.27 4.84
C GLY A 144 13.48 -8.41 4.29
N PHE A 145 14.78 -8.19 4.19
CA PHE A 145 15.71 -9.14 3.58
C PHE A 145 16.64 -9.72 4.62
N MET A 146 16.87 -11.02 4.52
CA MET A 146 17.93 -11.73 5.21
C MET A 146 19.15 -11.80 4.30
N TYR A 147 20.34 -11.63 4.85
CA TYR A 147 21.61 -11.73 4.14
C TYR A 147 22.50 -12.74 4.86
N LEU A 148 22.82 -13.84 4.19
CA LEU A 148 23.80 -14.82 4.66
C LEU A 148 25.08 -14.64 3.85
N LYS A 149 26.05 -13.93 4.41
CA LYS A 149 27.36 -13.67 3.82
C LYS A 149 28.33 -14.77 4.25
N ILE A 150 28.93 -15.46 3.29
CA ILE A 150 29.87 -16.57 3.55
C ILE A 150 31.17 -16.31 2.78
N PRO A 151 32.36 -16.53 3.39
CA PRO A 151 33.63 -16.47 2.65
C PRO A 151 33.59 -17.40 1.43
N ALA A 152 33.95 -16.89 0.26
CA ALA A 152 33.80 -17.59 -1.01
C ALA A 152 34.50 -18.96 -1.03
N GLN A 153 35.63 -19.09 -0.33
CA GLN A 153 36.40 -20.34 -0.21
C GLN A 153 35.66 -21.46 0.53
N LYS A 154 34.62 -21.13 1.31
CA LYS A 154 33.81 -22.08 2.08
C LYS A 154 32.54 -22.51 1.36
N VAL A 155 32.23 -21.86 0.25
CA VAL A 155 31.07 -22.19 -0.56
C VAL A 155 31.48 -23.21 -1.61
N THR A 156 30.68 -24.27 -1.78
CA THR A 156 30.92 -25.24 -2.85
C THR A 156 30.42 -24.67 -4.17
N LYS A 157 31.34 -24.43 -5.11
CA LYS A 157 31.05 -23.92 -6.46
C LYS A 157 29.95 -24.72 -7.16
N GLY A 158 29.03 -24.02 -7.83
CA GLY A 158 27.96 -24.64 -8.61
C GLY A 158 26.91 -25.40 -7.79
N LYS A 159 26.98 -25.38 -6.45
CA LYS A 159 26.00 -26.05 -5.59
C LYS A 159 25.17 -25.05 -4.79
N PRO A 160 23.86 -25.33 -4.62
CA PRO A 160 23.04 -24.53 -3.72
C PRO A 160 23.42 -24.79 -2.26
N LEU A 161 23.12 -23.84 -1.39
CA LEU A 161 23.07 -24.10 0.05
C LEU A 161 21.72 -24.69 0.41
N LYS A 162 21.72 -25.62 1.35
CA LYS A 162 20.53 -26.10 2.03
C LYS A 162 20.39 -25.32 3.33
N ILE A 163 19.35 -24.50 3.43
CA ILE A 163 19.05 -23.71 4.62
C ILE A 163 17.89 -24.36 5.36
N LYS A 164 18.07 -24.53 6.67
CA LYS A 164 17.00 -24.98 7.56
C LYS A 164 16.86 -23.99 8.71
N VAL A 165 15.63 -23.61 9.02
CA VAL A 165 15.34 -22.78 10.20
C VAL A 165 14.38 -23.52 11.12
N THR A 166 14.69 -23.53 12.41
CA THR A 166 13.90 -24.17 13.47
C THR A 166 13.43 -23.12 14.47
N GLY A 167 12.13 -23.11 14.78
CA GLY A 167 11.59 -22.31 15.87
C GLY A 167 11.92 -22.93 17.21
N GLY A 168 12.54 -22.16 18.12
CA GLY A 168 12.92 -22.66 19.44
C GLY A 168 11.71 -22.97 20.34
N LYS A 169 11.95 -23.71 21.43
CA LYS A 169 10.93 -24.01 22.44
C LYS A 169 10.72 -22.83 23.38
N PHE A 170 9.76 -21.96 23.05
CA PHE A 170 9.42 -20.76 23.83
C PHE A 170 7.95 -20.71 24.28
N ASP A 171 7.13 -21.69 23.87
CA ASP A 171 5.68 -21.70 24.08
C ASP A 171 4.99 -20.43 23.55
N LYS A 172 5.48 -19.90 22.42
CA LYS A 172 4.99 -18.67 21.79
C LYS A 172 4.62 -18.88 20.34
N THR A 173 3.61 -18.14 19.87
CA THR A 173 3.24 -18.11 18.45
C THR A 173 4.07 -17.11 17.63
N SER A 174 5.08 -16.49 18.25
CA SER A 174 6.08 -15.66 17.56
C SER A 174 6.68 -16.44 16.39
N TRP A 175 6.87 -15.77 15.27
CA TRP A 175 6.96 -16.43 13.99
C TRP A 175 8.05 -15.89 13.10
N TYR A 176 8.50 -16.76 12.20
CA TYR A 176 9.41 -16.45 11.12
C TYR A 176 8.81 -16.95 9.81
N MET A 177 8.87 -16.12 8.78
CA MET A 177 8.51 -16.48 7.42
C MET A 177 9.68 -16.25 6.47
N THR A 178 9.81 -17.11 5.48
CA THR A 178 10.58 -16.83 4.26
C THR A 178 9.67 -16.98 3.04
N PHE A 179 9.79 -16.08 2.08
CA PHE A 179 8.93 -16.07 0.91
C PHE A 179 9.45 -17.01 -0.17
N LYS A 180 8.53 -17.73 -0.80
CA LYS A 180 8.79 -18.61 -1.95
C LYS A 180 8.91 -17.77 -3.22
N PHE A 181 9.88 -16.86 -3.23
CA PHE A 181 10.00 -15.85 -4.26
C PHE A 181 11.48 -15.61 -4.60
N PRO A 182 11.93 -15.97 -5.82
CA PRO A 182 13.29 -15.73 -6.24
C PRO A 182 13.53 -14.24 -6.42
N LEU A 183 14.62 -13.74 -5.84
CA LEU A 183 15.07 -12.36 -6.01
C LEU A 183 15.91 -12.25 -7.28
N GLU A 184 15.32 -11.66 -8.31
CA GLU A 184 15.98 -11.35 -9.57
C GLU A 184 15.68 -9.91 -9.97
N THR A 185 16.61 -9.28 -10.69
CA THR A 185 16.30 -7.99 -11.31
C THR A 185 15.23 -8.21 -12.38
N ARG A 186 14.02 -7.71 -12.14
CA ARG A 186 12.90 -7.87 -13.06
C ARG A 186 11.99 -6.66 -13.08
N LEU A 187 11.56 -6.29 -14.29
CA LEU A 187 10.56 -5.26 -14.53
C LEU A 187 9.16 -5.88 -14.59
N SER A 188 8.23 -5.25 -13.88
CA SER A 188 6.80 -5.42 -14.04
C SER A 188 6.20 -4.07 -14.44
N LEU A 189 5.29 -4.05 -15.41
CA LEU A 189 4.57 -2.84 -15.79
C LEU A 189 3.07 -3.13 -15.79
N LYS A 190 2.30 -2.18 -15.25
CA LYS A 190 0.84 -2.20 -15.26
C LYS A 190 0.33 -0.88 -15.83
N SER A 191 -0.54 -0.96 -16.83
CA SER A 191 -1.34 0.17 -17.29
C SER A 191 -2.53 0.35 -16.33
N LEU A 192 -2.72 1.55 -15.80
CA LEU A 192 -3.85 1.88 -14.93
C LEU A 192 -5.02 2.42 -15.77
N PRO A 193 -6.27 2.23 -15.32
CA PRO A 193 -7.45 2.76 -16.00
C PRO A 193 -7.63 4.26 -15.69
N ALA A 194 -6.60 5.06 -15.95
CA ALA A 194 -6.57 6.49 -15.69
C ALA A 194 -5.84 7.21 -16.82
N ILE A 195 -6.46 8.26 -17.35
CA ILE A 195 -5.87 9.18 -18.33
C ILE A 195 -5.59 10.51 -17.64
N SER A 196 -4.38 11.02 -17.82
CA SER A 196 -3.97 12.36 -17.41
C SER A 196 -3.68 13.19 -18.65
N GLU A 197 -3.98 14.49 -18.58
CA GLU A 197 -3.57 15.44 -19.61
C GLU A 197 -2.27 16.13 -19.20
N ILE A 198 -1.22 15.96 -20.00
CA ILE A 198 0.12 16.51 -19.75
C ILE A 198 0.56 17.24 -21.01
N ASN A 199 0.79 18.56 -20.90
CA ASN A 199 1.16 19.43 -22.03
C ASN A 199 0.20 19.30 -23.24
N GLY A 200 -1.12 19.21 -22.98
CA GLY A 200 -2.15 19.06 -24.01
C GLY A 200 -2.21 17.67 -24.65
N GLN A 201 -1.45 16.69 -24.16
CA GLN A 201 -1.50 15.31 -24.61
C GLN A 201 -2.13 14.42 -23.55
N LYS A 202 -3.11 13.61 -23.96
CA LYS A 202 -3.64 12.53 -23.13
C LYS A 202 -2.63 11.42 -23.02
N LYS A 203 -2.31 11.04 -21.78
CA LYS A 203 -1.40 9.95 -21.44
C LYS A 203 -2.10 9.04 -20.46
N GLN A 204 -1.99 7.74 -20.69
CA GLN A 204 -2.44 6.75 -19.72
C GLN A 204 -1.40 6.61 -18.61
N LEU A 205 -1.85 6.61 -17.36
CA LEU A 205 -0.98 6.39 -16.22
C LEU A 205 -0.50 4.93 -16.22
N GLY A 206 0.81 4.74 -16.26
CA GLY A 206 1.48 3.46 -16.07
C GLY A 206 2.24 3.41 -14.75
N VAL A 207 2.38 2.20 -14.22
CA VAL A 207 3.14 1.90 -13.02
C VAL A 207 4.13 0.80 -13.33
N ILE A 208 5.42 1.12 -13.21
CA ILE A 208 6.50 0.16 -13.30
C ILE A 208 6.94 -0.20 -11.89
N GLY A 209 6.96 -1.49 -11.58
CA GLY A 209 7.67 -2.05 -10.45
C GLY A 209 8.94 -2.73 -10.92
N VAL A 210 10.11 -2.28 -10.47
CA VAL A 210 11.39 -2.96 -10.72
C VAL A 210 11.88 -3.55 -9.42
N LEU A 211 11.87 -4.87 -9.30
CA LEU A 211 12.68 -5.54 -8.29
C LEU A 211 14.12 -5.43 -8.78
N HIS A 212 14.99 -4.74 -8.04
CA HIS A 212 16.41 -4.59 -8.39
C HIS A 212 17.26 -5.39 -7.41
N PHE A 213 17.99 -6.35 -7.94
CA PHE A 213 18.83 -7.27 -7.18
C PHE A 213 20.30 -6.94 -7.47
N GLY A 214 20.86 -6.01 -6.70
CA GLY A 214 22.22 -5.49 -6.88
C GLY A 214 22.47 -4.17 -6.17
N ASN A 215 23.71 -3.69 -6.28
CA ASN A 215 24.08 -2.34 -5.85
C ASN A 215 23.24 -1.27 -6.56
N PRO A 216 23.01 -0.10 -5.94
CA PRO A 216 22.34 1.01 -6.60
C PRO A 216 22.91 1.26 -7.99
N SER A 217 22.04 1.40 -8.98
CA SER A 217 22.49 1.55 -10.36
C SER A 217 21.60 2.48 -11.17
N PRO A 218 22.19 3.31 -12.05
CA PRO A 218 21.39 4.12 -12.98
C PRO A 218 20.65 3.20 -13.95
N ALA A 219 19.37 3.48 -14.16
CA ALA A 219 18.51 2.73 -15.04
C ALA A 219 17.82 3.62 -16.07
N LYS A 220 17.63 3.05 -17.27
CA LYS A 220 16.84 3.63 -18.35
C LYS A 220 15.73 2.67 -18.73
N ILE A 221 14.51 3.18 -18.77
CA ILE A 221 13.33 2.39 -19.11
C ILE A 221 12.73 2.90 -20.40
N TYR A 222 12.56 2.00 -21.36
CA TYR A 222 11.99 2.26 -22.66
C TYR A 222 10.69 1.50 -22.85
N ILE A 223 9.71 2.15 -23.47
CA ILE A 223 8.48 1.53 -23.98
C ILE A 223 8.45 1.78 -25.49
N GLY A 224 8.45 0.70 -26.27
CA GLY A 224 8.79 0.72 -27.68
C GLY A 224 10.18 1.32 -27.91
N LYS A 225 10.25 2.38 -28.73
CA LYS A 225 11.49 3.13 -28.99
C LYS A 225 11.68 4.34 -28.06
N GLN A 226 10.66 4.69 -27.26
CA GLN A 226 10.67 5.90 -26.45
C GLN A 226 11.29 5.62 -25.08
N LEU A 227 12.23 6.47 -24.67
CA LEU A 227 12.70 6.51 -23.29
C LEU A 227 11.62 7.18 -22.41
N VAL A 228 11.02 6.41 -21.49
CA VAL A 228 9.94 6.90 -20.63
C VAL A 228 10.42 7.32 -19.24
N LYS A 229 11.57 6.80 -18.78
CA LYS A 229 12.13 7.13 -17.48
C LYS A 229 13.64 6.96 -17.42
N LYS A 230 14.33 7.86 -16.73
CA LYS A 230 15.67 7.66 -16.17
C LYS A 230 15.57 7.76 -14.65
N THR A 231 16.21 6.85 -13.93
CA THR A 231 16.18 6.84 -12.46
C THR A 231 17.39 6.10 -11.92
N GLU A 232 17.60 6.15 -10.62
CA GLU A 232 18.57 5.30 -9.92
C GLU A 232 17.79 4.23 -9.16
N LEU A 233 18.00 2.97 -9.52
CA LEU A 233 17.36 1.84 -8.84
C LEU A 233 18.10 1.57 -7.54
N GLN A 234 17.35 1.46 -6.44
CA GLN A 234 17.84 1.00 -5.15
C GLN A 234 17.61 -0.50 -5.02
N PHE A 235 18.36 -1.19 -4.15
CA PHE A 235 18.09 -2.60 -3.86
C PHE A 235 16.63 -2.80 -3.39
N GLY A 236 15.98 -3.86 -3.85
CA GLY A 236 14.59 -4.17 -3.52
C GLY A 236 13.58 -3.63 -4.55
N TYR A 237 12.34 -3.39 -4.12
CA TYR A 237 11.25 -3.05 -5.04
C TYR A 237 11.14 -1.53 -5.28
N ASN A 238 11.39 -1.11 -6.52
CA ASN A 238 11.34 0.28 -6.96
C ASN A 238 10.01 0.54 -7.66
N TYR A 239 9.24 1.51 -7.17
CA TYR A 239 7.94 1.89 -7.74
C TYR A 239 8.05 3.19 -8.54
N LEU A 240 7.73 3.13 -9.84
CA LEU A 240 7.92 4.25 -10.77
C LEU A 240 6.63 4.53 -11.54
N ARG A 241 6.17 5.78 -11.51
CA ARG A 241 5.09 6.24 -12.40
C ARG A 241 5.66 6.63 -13.76
N VAL A 242 4.97 6.20 -14.81
CA VAL A 242 5.31 6.50 -16.21
C VAL A 242 4.06 6.90 -17.00
N ASP A 243 4.27 7.71 -18.03
CA ASP A 243 3.21 8.12 -18.94
C ASP A 243 3.23 7.23 -20.18
N LEU A 244 2.16 6.46 -20.35
CA LEU A 244 1.94 5.56 -21.49
C LEU A 244 1.08 6.27 -22.54
N PRO A 245 1.18 5.88 -23.82
CA PRO A 245 0.23 6.36 -24.84
C PRO A 245 -1.19 5.88 -24.51
N GLU A 246 -2.19 6.75 -24.72
CA GLU A 246 -3.59 6.33 -24.79
C GLU A 246 -3.80 5.44 -26.01
N VAL A 247 -4.63 4.41 -25.87
CA VAL A 247 -4.94 3.44 -26.92
C VAL A 247 -6.46 3.26 -27.01
N GLU A 248 -6.97 3.02 -28.22
CA GLU A 248 -8.39 2.76 -28.46
C GLU A 248 -8.73 1.26 -28.41
N GLN A 249 -7.72 0.40 -28.60
CA GLN A 249 -7.82 -1.06 -28.57
C GLN A 249 -6.59 -1.62 -27.86
N ASP A 250 -6.67 -2.87 -27.38
CA ASP A 250 -5.54 -3.57 -26.77
C ASP A 250 -4.32 -3.51 -27.69
N LYS A 251 -3.22 -2.95 -27.18
CA LYS A 251 -2.00 -2.73 -27.94
C LYS A 251 -0.81 -3.32 -27.20
N THR A 252 -0.20 -4.34 -27.80
CA THR A 252 1.06 -4.89 -27.29
C THR A 252 2.23 -4.01 -27.74
N VAL A 253 3.07 -3.62 -26.79
CA VAL A 253 4.30 -2.86 -27.00
C VAL A 253 5.45 -3.53 -26.28
N SER A 254 6.65 -3.48 -26.86
CA SER A 254 7.85 -3.97 -26.19
C SER A 254 8.28 -3.00 -25.09
N TYR A 255 8.93 -3.52 -24.05
CA TYR A 255 9.66 -2.73 -23.06
C TYR A 255 11.13 -3.15 -23.03
N ARG A 256 11.98 -2.24 -22.55
CA ARG A 256 13.39 -2.51 -22.30
C ARG A 256 13.86 -1.78 -21.05
N LEU A 257 14.40 -2.52 -20.09
CA LEU A 257 15.12 -2.01 -18.93
C LEU A 257 16.61 -2.15 -19.19
N GLU A 258 17.35 -1.04 -19.07
CA GLU A 258 18.82 -1.05 -19.09
C GLU A 258 19.35 -0.58 -17.74
N THR A 259 20.28 -1.33 -17.17
CA THR A 259 21.12 -0.94 -16.03
C THR A 259 22.60 -1.10 -16.40
N ALA A 260 23.52 -0.80 -15.49
CA ALA A 260 24.96 -0.81 -15.77
C ALA A 260 25.52 -2.16 -16.27
N GLY A 261 24.88 -3.28 -15.93
CA GLY A 261 25.33 -4.62 -16.33
C GLY A 261 24.20 -5.59 -16.71
N PHE A 262 22.96 -5.11 -16.76
CA PHE A 262 21.80 -5.95 -17.02
C PHE A 262 20.87 -5.26 -18.03
N THR A 263 20.33 -6.06 -18.95
CA THR A 263 19.29 -5.60 -19.88
C THR A 263 18.19 -6.63 -19.94
N GLU A 264 16.98 -6.20 -19.60
CA GLU A 264 15.77 -6.99 -19.74
C GLU A 264 14.92 -6.44 -20.88
N LYS A 265 14.28 -7.34 -21.62
CA LYS A 265 13.28 -7.00 -22.64
C LYS A 265 12.07 -7.89 -22.44
N GLY A 266 10.90 -7.34 -22.71
CA GLY A 266 9.66 -8.09 -22.73
C GLY A 266 8.57 -7.31 -23.45
N GLU A 267 7.33 -7.71 -23.26
CA GLU A 267 6.16 -7.09 -23.87
C GLU A 267 5.08 -6.80 -22.84
N ILE A 268 4.26 -5.80 -23.11
CA ILE A 268 3.08 -5.48 -22.32
C ILE A 268 1.92 -5.12 -23.23
N THR A 269 0.72 -5.54 -22.86
CA THR A 269 -0.53 -5.07 -23.44
C THR A 269 -1.06 -3.85 -22.69
N ILE A 270 -1.11 -2.72 -23.37
CA ILE A 270 -1.80 -1.50 -22.92
C ILE A 270 -3.27 -1.65 -23.33
N LYS A 271 -4.19 -1.47 -22.38
CA LYS A 271 -5.64 -1.59 -22.61
C LYS A 271 -6.29 -0.21 -22.67
N PRO A 272 -7.33 -0.02 -23.51
CA PRO A 272 -8.06 1.23 -23.57
C PRO A 272 -8.69 1.57 -22.22
N VAL A 273 -8.71 2.85 -21.89
CA VAL A 273 -9.33 3.34 -20.64
C VAL A 273 -10.78 3.72 -20.93
N ARG A 274 -11.71 3.10 -20.21
CA ARG A 274 -13.12 3.49 -20.27
C ARG A 274 -13.31 4.86 -19.62
N ASN A 275 -13.97 5.77 -20.33
CA ASN A 275 -14.41 7.04 -19.77
C ASN A 275 -15.62 6.80 -18.86
N TRP A 276 -15.49 7.20 -17.60
CA TRP A 276 -16.55 7.13 -16.60
C TRP A 276 -17.09 8.53 -16.35
N ARG A 277 -18.43 8.65 -16.31
CA ARG A 277 -19.09 9.82 -15.72
C ARG A 277 -19.43 9.47 -14.28
N VAL A 278 -18.80 10.16 -13.33
CA VAL A 278 -19.09 10.05 -11.90
C VAL A 278 -19.92 11.26 -11.50
N ASN A 279 -21.15 11.04 -11.04
CA ASN A 279 -21.99 12.11 -10.51
C ASN A 279 -22.00 12.01 -8.99
N PHE A 280 -21.81 13.13 -8.30
CA PHE A 280 -21.85 13.20 -6.84
C PHE A 280 -23.22 13.70 -6.40
N VAL A 281 -23.92 12.91 -5.57
CA VAL A 281 -25.21 13.28 -4.99
C VAL A 281 -25.03 13.47 -3.49
N GLN A 282 -25.17 14.70 -3.03
CA GLN A 282 -24.94 15.06 -1.64
C GLN A 282 -26.29 15.07 -0.91
N HIS A 283 -26.39 14.25 0.12
CA HIS A 283 -27.55 14.16 0.99
C HIS A 283 -27.11 13.63 2.35
N THR A 284 -28.04 13.67 3.30
CA THR A 284 -27.94 12.93 4.56
C THR A 284 -29.10 11.97 4.62
N HIS A 285 -28.81 10.71 4.98
CA HIS A 285 -29.85 9.72 5.18
C HIS A 285 -30.69 10.07 6.43
N THR A 286 -32.01 9.98 6.31
CA THR A 286 -32.97 10.46 7.32
C THR A 286 -33.56 9.31 8.12
N ASP A 287 -32.82 8.83 9.11
CA ASP A 287 -33.31 7.85 10.09
C ASP A 287 -33.84 8.53 11.35
N ILE A 288 -35.16 8.59 11.49
CA ILE A 288 -35.80 9.19 12.65
C ILE A 288 -36.05 8.15 13.76
N GLY A 289 -35.32 8.25 14.87
CA GLY A 289 -35.47 7.34 16.01
C GLY A 289 -34.54 6.13 16.03
N TYR A 290 -33.62 6.01 15.06
CA TYR A 290 -32.59 4.95 15.10
C TYR A 290 -31.43 5.32 16.04
N THR A 291 -30.77 6.44 15.77
CA THR A 291 -29.60 6.87 16.56
C THR A 291 -29.97 7.79 17.72
N ARG A 292 -31.01 8.61 17.56
CA ARG A 292 -31.46 9.65 18.50
C ARG A 292 -32.97 9.92 18.39
N PRO A 293 -33.60 10.55 19.41
CA PRO A 293 -35.00 10.94 19.37
C PRO A 293 -35.35 11.85 18.18
N GLN A 294 -36.60 11.75 17.71
CA GLN A 294 -37.07 12.48 16.52
C GLN A 294 -36.95 14.00 16.66
N THR A 295 -37.12 14.53 17.87
CA THR A 295 -37.01 15.96 18.15
C THR A 295 -35.59 16.49 17.96
N GLU A 296 -34.58 15.70 18.34
CA GLU A 296 -33.18 16.05 18.13
C GLU A 296 -32.81 15.94 16.64
N ILE A 297 -33.22 14.85 15.99
CA ILE A 297 -32.97 14.65 14.56
C ILE A 297 -33.63 15.74 13.72
N LEU A 298 -34.85 16.18 14.06
CA LEU A 298 -35.50 17.28 13.34
C LEU A 298 -34.66 18.55 13.35
N ALA A 299 -34.20 18.98 14.53
CA ALA A 299 -33.39 20.19 14.66
C ALA A 299 -32.12 20.14 13.80
N GLU A 300 -31.49 18.96 13.74
CA GLU A 300 -30.33 18.70 12.89
C GLU A 300 -30.66 18.80 11.39
N HIS A 301 -31.72 18.16 10.93
CA HIS A 301 -32.10 18.20 9.51
C HIS A 301 -32.46 19.62 9.04
N LEU A 302 -33.14 20.42 9.88
CA LEU A 302 -33.40 21.82 9.56
C LEU A 302 -32.09 22.61 9.44
N ARG A 303 -31.13 22.36 10.33
CA ARG A 303 -29.80 22.98 10.30
C ARG A 303 -28.97 22.53 9.08
N TYR A 304 -29.11 21.30 8.62
CA TYR A 304 -28.46 20.84 7.39
C TYR A 304 -28.96 21.57 6.16
N ILE A 305 -30.26 21.90 6.09
CA ILE A 305 -30.80 22.74 5.01
C ILE A 305 -30.20 24.15 5.09
N ASP A 306 -30.08 24.75 6.29
CA ASP A 306 -29.40 26.04 6.46
C ASP A 306 -27.95 25.99 5.92
N TYR A 307 -27.17 24.96 6.28
CA TYR A 307 -25.80 24.77 5.77
C TYR A 307 -25.75 24.53 4.27
N ALA A 308 -26.70 23.78 3.71
CA ALA A 308 -26.79 23.56 2.28
C ALA A 308 -27.00 24.87 1.52
N LEU A 309 -27.80 25.80 2.06
CA LEU A 309 -27.96 27.14 1.48
C LEU A 309 -26.66 27.94 1.56
N ASP A 310 -25.95 27.90 2.68
CA ASP A 310 -24.67 28.60 2.83
C ASP A 310 -23.63 28.07 1.84
N TYR A 311 -23.54 26.75 1.64
CA TYR A 311 -22.66 26.18 0.62
C TYR A 311 -23.10 26.49 -0.80
N CYS A 312 -24.42 26.61 -1.06
CA CYS A 312 -24.91 27.10 -2.35
C CYS A 312 -24.37 28.50 -2.63
N ASP A 313 -24.48 29.42 -1.67
CA ASP A 313 -24.03 30.81 -1.79
C ASP A 313 -22.51 30.92 -1.96
N ILE A 314 -21.74 30.21 -1.12
CA ILE A 314 -20.26 30.21 -1.18
C ILE A 314 -19.76 29.75 -2.55
N THR A 315 -20.52 28.89 -3.24
CA THR A 315 -20.13 28.30 -4.52
C THR A 315 -20.85 28.90 -5.73
N ASP A 316 -21.57 30.02 -5.60
CA ASP A 316 -22.32 30.63 -6.71
C ASP A 316 -21.46 30.97 -7.93
N ASN A 317 -20.23 31.43 -7.69
CA ASN A 317 -19.29 31.85 -8.72
C ASN A 317 -18.39 30.73 -9.22
N TYR A 318 -18.61 29.48 -8.78
CA TYR A 318 -17.79 28.34 -9.22
C TYR A 318 -18.23 27.89 -10.63
N PRO A 319 -17.36 27.18 -11.37
CA PRO A 319 -17.77 26.46 -12.57
C PRO A 319 -18.96 25.56 -12.28
N GLU A 320 -19.87 25.39 -13.26
CA GLU A 320 -21.18 24.75 -13.04
C GLU A 320 -21.12 23.38 -12.36
N ASP A 321 -20.16 22.53 -12.75
CA ASP A 321 -19.98 21.18 -12.17
C ASP A 321 -19.37 21.19 -10.75
N SER A 322 -18.76 22.31 -10.36
CA SER A 322 -18.13 22.48 -9.04
C SER A 322 -19.04 23.19 -8.04
N LYS A 323 -20.20 23.67 -8.46
CA LYS A 323 -21.13 24.36 -7.57
C LYS A 323 -21.84 23.34 -6.66
N PHE A 324 -21.91 23.60 -5.35
CA PHE A 324 -22.52 22.69 -4.35
C PHE A 324 -23.99 22.35 -4.61
N ARG A 325 -24.40 21.08 -4.61
CA ARG A 325 -25.80 20.68 -4.74
C ARG A 325 -26.23 19.80 -3.60
N TRP A 326 -27.48 19.90 -3.18
CA TRP A 326 -28.02 19.14 -2.06
C TRP A 326 -29.33 18.44 -2.42
N THR A 327 -29.57 17.26 -1.86
CA THR A 327 -30.84 16.56 -1.96
C THR A 327 -31.46 16.43 -0.57
N CYS A 328 -32.64 17.00 -0.41
CA CYS A 328 -33.50 16.74 0.74
C CYS A 328 -34.20 15.39 0.53
N GLU A 329 -33.65 14.32 1.13
CA GLU A 329 -34.08 12.92 0.98
C GLU A 329 -35.48 12.63 1.53
N ALA A 330 -35.97 13.42 2.48
CA ALA A 330 -37.26 13.22 3.11
C ALA A 330 -38.03 14.55 3.13
N ALA A 331 -39.26 14.53 2.62
CA ALA A 331 -40.13 15.71 2.58
C ALA A 331 -40.51 16.21 3.99
N TRP A 332 -40.39 15.38 5.03
CA TRP A 332 -40.62 15.78 6.43
C TRP A 332 -39.75 16.97 6.85
N ALA A 333 -38.44 16.92 6.62
CA ALA A 333 -37.55 18.00 6.99
C ALA A 333 -37.87 19.29 6.22
N VAL A 334 -38.23 19.16 4.94
CA VAL A 334 -38.63 20.29 4.09
C VAL A 334 -39.92 20.91 4.60
N ASP A 335 -40.92 20.07 4.89
CA ASP A 335 -42.23 20.50 5.40
C ASP A 335 -42.08 21.26 6.72
N GLU A 336 -41.27 20.75 7.65
CA GLU A 336 -40.99 21.42 8.91
C GLU A 336 -40.14 22.70 8.71
N TYR A 337 -39.22 22.72 7.76
CA TYR A 337 -38.43 23.90 7.42
C TYR A 337 -39.33 25.05 6.95
N LEU A 338 -40.27 24.75 6.05
CA LEU A 338 -41.22 25.74 5.50
C LEU A 338 -42.18 26.30 6.56
N LYS A 339 -42.53 25.51 7.58
CA LYS A 339 -43.40 25.95 8.69
C LYS A 339 -42.66 26.77 9.74
N SER A 340 -41.37 26.51 9.97
CA SER A 340 -40.68 27.01 11.17
C SER A 340 -39.64 28.10 10.89
N ARG A 341 -39.09 28.18 9.68
CA ARG A 341 -38.03 29.15 9.36
C ARG A 341 -38.59 30.52 8.96
N PRO A 342 -37.82 31.61 9.17
CA PRO A 342 -38.21 32.94 8.73
C PRO A 342 -38.50 33.01 7.22
N ALA A 343 -39.43 33.88 6.82
CA ALA A 343 -39.86 34.02 5.43
C ALA A 343 -38.69 34.25 4.45
N GLU A 344 -37.69 35.04 4.84
CA GLU A 344 -36.49 35.29 4.03
C GLU A 344 -35.69 34.01 3.76
N GLN A 345 -35.49 33.16 4.78
CA GLN A 345 -34.80 31.87 4.61
C GLN A 345 -35.61 30.90 3.75
N VAL A 346 -36.94 30.91 3.86
CA VAL A 346 -37.83 30.10 3.02
C VAL A 346 -37.76 30.54 1.56
N GLU A 347 -37.75 31.85 1.28
CA GLU A 347 -37.62 32.36 -0.09
C GLU A 347 -36.22 32.09 -0.67
N ARG A 348 -35.15 32.19 0.14
CA ARG A 348 -33.79 31.76 -0.25
C ARG A 348 -33.77 30.28 -0.61
N PHE A 349 -34.40 29.42 0.20
CA PHE A 349 -34.53 27.99 -0.09
C PHE A 349 -35.26 27.72 -1.41
N LYS A 350 -36.45 28.31 -1.60
CA LYS A 350 -37.22 28.17 -2.85
C LYS A 350 -36.45 28.65 -4.07
N LYS A 351 -35.66 29.71 -3.94
CA LYS A 351 -34.77 30.18 -5.01
C LYS A 351 -33.75 29.10 -5.39
N ARG A 352 -33.06 28.50 -4.41
CA ARG A 352 -32.07 27.44 -4.66
C ARG A 352 -32.70 26.17 -5.25
N VAL A 353 -33.94 25.85 -4.88
CA VAL A 353 -34.72 24.76 -5.52
C VAL A 353 -35.01 25.07 -6.99
N LYS A 354 -35.51 26.28 -7.31
CA LYS A 354 -35.78 26.70 -8.70
C LYS A 354 -34.53 26.72 -9.58
N GLU A 355 -33.37 26.99 -9.01
CA GLU A 355 -32.07 26.94 -9.69
C GLU A 355 -31.55 25.50 -9.90
N GLY A 356 -32.22 24.48 -9.35
CA GLY A 356 -31.75 23.09 -9.35
C GLY A 356 -30.53 22.84 -8.46
N ARG A 357 -30.24 23.75 -7.52
CA ARG A 357 -29.15 23.64 -6.54
C ARG A 357 -29.56 22.75 -5.37
N ILE A 358 -30.87 22.72 -5.07
CA ILE A 358 -31.47 21.84 -4.07
C ILE A 358 -32.58 21.02 -4.73
N GLU A 359 -32.51 19.70 -4.57
CA GLU A 359 -33.52 18.73 -5.00
C GLU A 359 -34.41 18.34 -3.82
N LEU A 360 -35.72 18.20 -4.05
CA LEU A 360 -36.70 17.77 -3.05
C LEU A 360 -37.30 16.43 -3.46
N THR A 361 -37.13 15.39 -2.65
CA THR A 361 -37.78 14.11 -2.92
C THR A 361 -39.19 14.06 -2.32
N GLY A 362 -40.09 13.30 -2.94
CA GLY A 362 -41.51 13.29 -2.55
C GLY A 362 -41.88 12.44 -1.33
N MET A 363 -41.08 11.44 -0.95
CA MET A 363 -41.42 10.58 0.19
C MET A 363 -41.29 11.34 1.51
N TYR A 364 -42.25 11.21 2.42
CA TYR A 364 -42.18 11.88 3.72
C TYR A 364 -41.09 11.31 4.61
N PHE A 365 -40.95 9.99 4.60
CA PHE A 365 -39.90 9.21 5.23
C PHE A 365 -39.56 8.01 4.35
N ASN A 366 -38.43 7.36 4.65
CA ASN A 366 -38.15 6.02 4.15
C ASN A 366 -39.01 5.02 4.94
N PHE A 367 -39.83 4.23 4.24
CA PHE A 367 -40.75 3.29 4.86
C PHE A 367 -40.24 1.84 4.74
N ASN A 368 -40.58 1.03 5.74
CA ASN A 368 -40.56 -0.42 5.60
C ASN A 368 -41.88 -0.92 4.98
N GLU A 369 -42.11 -2.24 4.96
CA GLU A 369 -43.28 -2.86 4.33
C GLU A 369 -44.57 -2.80 5.18
N LEU A 370 -44.56 -2.16 6.35
CA LEU A 370 -45.70 -2.14 7.28
C LEU A 370 -46.83 -1.15 6.94
N PRO A 371 -46.58 0.05 6.39
CA PRO A 371 -47.64 0.99 6.03
C PRO A 371 -48.58 0.41 4.96
N ASP A 372 -49.88 0.57 5.15
CA ASP A 372 -50.87 0.27 4.12
C ASP A 372 -50.93 1.36 3.04
N GLU A 373 -51.73 1.10 2.01
CA GLU A 373 -51.93 2.03 0.88
C GLU A 373 -52.41 3.43 1.34
N GLN A 374 -53.26 3.48 2.36
CA GLN A 374 -53.81 4.75 2.85
C GLN A 374 -52.74 5.57 3.58
N ILE A 375 -51.88 4.92 4.38
CA ILE A 375 -50.75 5.58 5.05
C ILE A 375 -49.73 6.08 4.03
N LEU A 376 -49.39 5.26 3.02
CA LEU A 376 -48.48 5.69 1.96
C LEU A 376 -49.05 6.90 1.19
N ALA A 377 -50.34 6.87 0.82
CA ALA A 377 -50.98 8.01 0.15
C ALA A 377 -51.05 9.26 1.06
N ALA A 378 -51.31 9.08 2.35
CA ALA A 378 -51.33 10.17 3.32
C ALA A 378 -49.93 10.78 3.52
N SER A 379 -48.87 9.96 3.46
CA SER A 379 -47.49 10.43 3.59
C SER A 379 -47.11 11.45 2.51
N LEU A 380 -47.70 11.36 1.31
CA LEU A 380 -47.40 12.28 0.20
C LEU A 380 -48.11 13.64 0.30
N GLN A 381 -49.05 13.83 1.24
CA GLN A 381 -49.79 15.10 1.38
C GLN A 381 -48.91 16.35 1.47
N PRO A 382 -47.75 16.33 2.15
CA PRO A 382 -46.88 17.51 2.29
C PRO A 382 -46.28 18.01 0.98
N ILE A 383 -46.24 17.19 -0.08
CA ILE A 383 -45.84 17.63 -1.43
C ILE A 383 -46.68 18.81 -1.90
N LYS A 384 -47.95 18.93 -1.48
CA LYS A 384 -48.82 20.06 -1.85
C LYS A 384 -48.31 21.42 -1.37
N ARG A 385 -47.32 21.47 -0.47
CA ARG A 385 -46.76 22.70 0.09
C ARG A 385 -45.56 23.26 -0.68
N PHE A 386 -44.97 22.52 -1.62
CA PHE A 386 -43.78 22.95 -2.36
C PHE A 386 -43.92 22.80 -3.87
#